data_AF-A0A293MMK0-F1
#
_entry.id   AF-A0A293MMK0-F1
#
_cell.length_a   1.000
_cell.length_b   1.000
_cell.length_c   1.000
_cell.angle_alpha   90.00
_cell.angle_beta   90.00
_cell.angle_gamma   90.00
#
_symmetry.space_group_name_H-M   'P 1'
#
loop_
_entity.id
_entity.type
_entity.pdbx_description
1 polymer ?
#
loop_
_entity_poly.entity_id
_entity_poly.type
_entity_poly.pdbx_seq_one_letter_code
_entity_poly.pdbx_strand_id
1 'polypeptide(L)'
;MSSWNMIIHAYVRYKDNKRVAAVSVSKIQNFKARHESELPNYWIQNFKARRESELPNYWVKWTEDDGSFEYYHARILLLGGKLTERTIAFVLKKWM
;
A
#
# COMPACT_ATOMS: atom_id res chain seq x y z
N MET A 1 2.07 -14.78 23.03
CA MET A 1 0.88 -14.62 22.16
C MET A 1 1.30 -13.77 20.98
N SER A 2 1.46 -14.38 19.80
CA SER A 2 1.82 -13.64 18.59
C SER A 2 0.62 -12.78 18.20
N SER A 3 0.70 -11.48 18.43
CA SER A 3 -0.26 -10.52 17.88
C SER A 3 -0.14 -10.58 16.36
N TRP A 4 -1.06 -11.30 15.72
CA TRP A 4 -1.14 -11.35 14.28
C TRP A 4 -1.49 -9.95 13.77
N ASN A 5 -0.51 -9.25 13.17
CA ASN A 5 -0.77 -7.98 12.51
C ASN A 5 -1.62 -8.25 11.26
N MET A 6 -2.92 -8.05 11.41
CA MET A 6 -3.87 -8.07 10.30
C MET A 6 -3.54 -6.90 9.38
N ILE A 7 -3.33 -7.14 8.09
CA ILE A 7 -3.08 -6.08 7.12
C ILE A 7 -4.42 -5.48 6.73
N ILE A 8 -4.65 -4.23 7.11
CA ILE A 8 -5.90 -3.52 6.81
C ILE A 8 -5.69 -2.30 5.91
N HIS A 9 -4.46 -1.78 5.82
CA HIS A 9 -4.14 -0.62 4.99
C HIS A 9 -2.87 -0.82 4.16
N ALA A 10 -2.80 -0.10 3.06
CA ALA A 10 -1.64 0.03 2.20
C ALA A 10 -1.34 1.50 1.93
N TYR A 11 -0.06 1.89 1.96
CA TYR A 11 0.39 3.11 1.30
C TYR A 11 0.64 2.80 -0.16
N VAL A 12 0.03 3.58 -1.02
CA VAL A 12 0.14 3.42 -2.46
C VAL A 12 0.63 4.71 -3.11
N ARG A 13 1.40 4.58 -4.19
CA ARG A 13 1.75 5.69 -5.08
C ARG A 13 1.08 5.47 -6.42
N TYR A 14 0.20 6.39 -6.80
CA TYR A 14 -0.45 6.37 -8.11
C TYR A 14 0.56 6.76 -9.20
N LYS A 15 0.60 5.99 -10.29
CA LYS A 15 1.52 6.23 -11.41
C LYS A 15 1.27 7.57 -12.09
N ASP A 16 0.01 7.95 -12.15
CA ASP A 16 -0.48 8.97 -13.06
C ASP A 16 -0.24 10.39 -12.51
N ASN A 17 -0.04 10.52 -11.20
CA ASN A 17 0.07 11.82 -10.54
C ASN A 17 1.08 11.92 -9.38
N LYS A 18 2.02 10.97 -9.22
CA LYS A 18 2.99 10.92 -8.11
C LYS A 18 2.37 11.04 -6.69
N ARG A 19 1.04 10.97 -6.55
CA ARG A 19 0.32 11.12 -5.28
C ARG A 19 0.46 9.84 -4.47
N VAL A 20 0.85 10.00 -3.21
CA VAL A 20 0.89 8.93 -2.22
C VAL A 20 -0.38 9.02 -1.38
N ALA A 21 -1.06 7.89 -1.19
CA ALA A 21 -2.25 7.81 -0.35
C ALA A 21 -2.21 6.56 0.53
N ALA A 22 -2.81 6.65 1.71
CA ALA A 22 -3.15 5.48 2.51
C ALA A 22 -4.55 5.00 2.10
N VAL A 23 -4.67 3.74 1.69
CA VAL A 23 -5.93 3.13 1.28
C VAL A 23 -6.18 1.85 2.07
N SER A 24 -7.45 1.48 2.26
CA SER A 24 -7.79 0.13 2.73
C SER A 24 -7.35 -0.91 1.69
N VAL A 25 -6.83 -2.05 2.14
CA VAL A 25 -6.48 -3.15 1.22
C VAL A 25 -7.70 -3.69 0.47
N SER A 26 -8.92 -3.51 0.99
CA SER A 26 -10.16 -3.83 0.28
C SER A 26 -10.40 -3.00 -0.97
N LYS A 27 -9.72 -1.86 -1.13
CA LYS A 27 -9.76 -1.02 -2.33
C LYS A 27 -8.78 -1.47 -3.41
N ILE A 28 -7.95 -2.47 -3.13
CA ILE A 28 -6.89 -2.95 -4.02
C ILE A 28 -7.37 -4.21 -4.73
N GLN A 29 -7.50 -4.14 -6.04
CA GLN A 29 -8.01 -5.25 -6.83
C GLN A 29 -7.05 -6.45 -6.77
N ASN A 30 -7.61 -7.64 -6.57
CA ASN A 30 -6.89 -8.92 -6.47
C ASN A 30 -5.87 -9.02 -5.33
N PHE A 31 -5.88 -8.09 -4.37
CA PHE A 31 -5.05 -8.20 -3.17
C PHE A 31 -5.74 -9.13 -2.15
N LYS A 32 -5.13 -10.29 -1.88
CA LYS A 32 -5.73 -11.35 -1.04
C LYS A 32 -5.08 -11.54 0.32
N ALA A 33 -3.93 -10.93 0.58
CA ALA A 33 -3.22 -11.11 1.84
C ALA A 33 -3.97 -10.43 2.99
N ARG A 34 -4.29 -11.19 4.04
CA ARG A 34 -4.93 -10.72 5.27
C ARG A 34 -3.93 -10.60 6.41
N HIS A 35 -2.85 -11.37 6.34
CA HIS A 35 -1.78 -11.40 7.32
C HIS A 35 -0.41 -11.19 6.67
N GLU A 36 0.53 -10.60 7.42
CA GLU A 36 1.92 -10.44 6.97
C GLU A 36 2.58 -11.77 6.60
N SER A 37 2.22 -12.87 7.26
CA SER A 37 2.71 -14.22 6.97
C SER A 37 2.23 -14.80 5.63
N GLU A 38 1.14 -14.25 5.06
CA GLU A 38 0.62 -14.66 3.76
C GLU A 38 1.28 -13.87 2.62
N LEU A 39 2.01 -12.81 2.94
CA LEU A 39 2.77 -12.07 1.95
C LEU A 39 3.94 -12.94 1.46
N PRO A 40 4.07 -13.15 0.15
CA PRO A 40 5.24 -13.81 -0.40
C PRO A 40 6.54 -13.18 0.09
N ASN A 41 7.61 -13.97 0.29
CA ASN A 41 8.90 -13.46 0.77
C ASN A 41 9.44 -12.26 -0.02
N TYR A 42 9.12 -12.17 -1.32
CA TYR A 42 9.51 -11.03 -2.15
C TYR A 42 8.86 -9.71 -1.71
N TRP A 43 7.69 -9.71 -1.06
CA TRP A 43 7.05 -8.50 -0.53
C TRP A 43 7.80 -7.90 0.66
N ILE A 44 8.23 -8.77 1.58
CA ILE A 44 9.02 -8.38 2.75
C ILE A 44 10.38 -7.81 2.29
N GLN A 45 10.95 -8.37 1.22
CA GLN A 45 12.16 -7.86 0.59
C GLN A 45 11.91 -6.59 -0.24
N ASN A 46 10.75 -6.46 -0.87
CA ASN A 46 10.39 -5.31 -1.71
C ASN A 46 10.06 -4.05 -0.91
N PHE A 47 9.62 -4.14 0.34
CA PHE A 47 9.62 -2.97 1.23
C PHE A 47 11.03 -2.42 1.50
N LYS A 48 12.04 -3.29 1.39
CA LYS A 48 13.45 -2.93 1.38
C LYS A 48 14.00 -2.69 -0.04
N ALA A 49 13.21 -2.89 -1.11
CA ALA A 49 13.67 -2.66 -2.47
C ALA A 49 14.12 -1.21 -2.59
N ARG A 50 15.32 -1.05 -3.16
CA ARG A 50 16.01 0.22 -3.26
C ARG A 50 15.40 1.13 -4.34
N ARG A 51 14.52 0.61 -5.21
CA ARG A 51 13.95 1.32 -6.36
C ARG A 51 12.45 1.05 -6.53
N GLU A 52 11.67 2.11 -6.66
CA GLU A 52 10.20 2.07 -6.83
C GLU A 52 9.74 1.26 -8.05
N SER A 53 10.55 1.24 -9.12
CA SER A 53 10.24 0.57 -10.39
C SER A 53 10.07 -0.94 -10.26
N GLU A 54 10.60 -1.55 -9.20
CA GLU A 54 10.57 -2.99 -8.93
C GLU A 54 9.35 -3.40 -8.10
N LEU A 55 8.56 -2.44 -7.59
CA LEU A 55 7.35 -2.73 -6.83
C LEU A 55 6.21 -3.21 -7.75
N PRO A 56 5.40 -4.19 -7.31
CA PRO A 56 4.30 -4.68 -8.13
C PRO A 56 3.23 -3.59 -8.34
N ASN A 57 2.62 -3.59 -9.53
CA ASN A 57 1.55 -2.67 -9.89
C ASN A 57 0.20 -3.28 -9.55
N TYR A 58 -0.64 -2.50 -8.90
CA TYR A 58 -2.01 -2.84 -8.54
C TYR A 58 -2.99 -1.84 -9.13
N TRP A 59 -4.23 -2.27 -9.30
CA TRP A 59 -5.36 -1.39 -9.54
C TRP A 59 -5.98 -1.02 -8.19
N VAL A 60 -6.05 0.27 -7.89
CA VAL A 60 -6.53 0.77 -6.61
C VAL A 60 -7.69 1.71 -6.85
N LYS A 61 -8.81 1.45 -6.17
CA LYS A 61 -10.00 2.29 -6.19
C LYS A 61 -9.70 3.65 -5.54
N TRP A 62 -9.79 4.71 -6.31
CA TRP A 62 -9.84 6.10 -5.85
C TRP A 62 -11.30 6.55 -5.80
N THR A 63 -11.66 7.37 -4.83
CA THR A 63 -13.03 7.88 -4.67
C THR A 63 -12.93 9.38 -4.56
N GLU A 64 -13.59 10.09 -5.46
CA GLU A 64 -13.65 11.55 -5.47
C GLU A 64 -14.64 12.06 -4.42
N ASP A 65 -14.63 13.38 -4.18
CA ASP A 65 -15.46 14.02 -3.16
C ASP A 65 -16.97 13.90 -3.44
N ASP A 66 -17.36 13.70 -4.71
CA ASP A 66 -18.74 13.49 -5.15
C ASP A 66 -19.22 12.02 -4.97
N GLY A 67 -18.35 11.14 -4.47
CA GLY A 67 -18.63 9.72 -4.29
C GLY A 67 -18.45 8.87 -5.56
N SER A 68 -18.12 9.48 -6.70
CA SER A 68 -17.69 8.75 -7.89
C SER A 68 -16.36 8.04 -7.63
N PHE A 69 -16.10 6.96 -8.37
CA PHE A 69 -14.87 6.20 -8.20
C PHE A 69 -14.35 5.65 -9.51
N GLU A 70 -13.01 5.56 -9.58
CA GLU A 70 -12.29 4.94 -10.67
C GLU A 70 -11.14 4.09 -10.13
N TYR A 71 -10.63 3.16 -10.95
CA TYR A 71 -9.46 2.37 -10.62
C TYR A 71 -8.25 2.93 -11.35
N TYR A 72 -7.21 3.24 -10.58
CA TYR A 72 -5.95 3.75 -11.12
C TYR A 72 -4.81 2.78 -10.83
N HIS A 73 -3.79 2.82 -11.68
CA HIS A 73 -2.57 2.08 -11.44
C HIS A 73 -1.77 2.70 -10.28
N ALA A 74 -1.48 1.89 -9.27
CA ALA A 74 -0.65 2.30 -8.16
C ALA A 74 0.34 1.21 -7.74
N ARG A 75 1.43 1.63 -7.11
CA ARG A 75 2.41 0.73 -6.47
C ARG A 75 2.21 0.77 -4.97
N ILE A 76 2.20 -0.38 -4.32
CA ILE A 76 2.14 -0.45 -2.86
C ILE A 76 3.55 -0.20 -2.30
N LEU A 77 3.70 0.90 -1.58
CA LEU A 77 4.94 1.32 -0.93
C LEU A 77 5.10 0.71 0.46
N LEU A 78 3.99 0.47 1.16
CA LEU A 78 3.98 -0.10 2.52
C LEU A 78 2.65 -0.80 2.82
N LEU A 79 2.68 -1.91 3.56
CA LEU A 79 1.50 -2.56 4.13
C LEU A 79 1.53 -2.43 5.65
N GLY A 80 0.37 -2.31 6.28
CA GLY A 80 0.31 -2.22 7.74
C GLY A 80 -1.05 -2.54 8.33
N GLY A 81 -1.00 -3.04 9.58
CA GLY A 81 -2.19 -3.29 10.39
C GLY A 81 -2.62 -2.13 11.28
N LYS A 82 -1.70 -1.20 11.57
CA LYS A 82 -2.00 0.08 12.22
C LYS A 82 -1.34 1.20 11.43
N LEU A 83 -2.15 2.15 10.97
CA LEU A 83 -1.64 3.43 10.49
C LEU A 83 -1.16 4.19 11.73
N THR A 84 0.15 4.34 11.89
CA THR A 84 0.74 5.18 12.93
C THR A 84 1.37 6.40 12.29
N GLU A 85 1.44 7.52 13.02
CA GLU A 85 2.14 8.73 12.55
C GLU A 85 3.59 8.46 12.16
N ARG A 86 4.28 7.56 12.88
CA ARG A 86 5.64 7.10 12.52
C ARG A 86 5.68 6.40 11.17
N THR A 87 4.67 5.57 10.88
CA THR A 87 4.54 4.87 9.60
C THR A 87 4.33 5.85 8.45
N ILE A 88 3.44 6.84 8.65
CA ILE A 88 3.18 7.93 7.68
C ILE A 88 4.47 8.70 7.42
N ALA A 89 5.12 9.18 8.47
CA ALA A 89 6.32 10.00 8.38
C ALA A 89 7.48 9.28 7.69
N PHE A 90 7.65 7.98 7.94
CA PHE A 90 8.65 7.16 7.25
C PHE A 90 8.41 7.08 5.74
N VAL A 91 7.16 6.85 5.33
CA VAL A 91 6.79 6.77 3.90
C VAL A 91 6.98 8.13 3.23
N LEU A 92 6.48 9.22 3.85
CA LEU A 92 6.62 10.57 3.28
C LEU A 92 8.10 10.97 3.15
N LYS A 93 8.93 10.73 4.17
CA LYS A 93 10.36 11.09 4.13
C LYS A 93 11.16 10.27 3.10
N LYS A 94 10.76 9.03 2.82
CA LYS A 94 11.49 8.14 1.90
C LYS A 94 11.11 8.37 0.44
N TRP A 95 9.93 8.92 0.18
CA TRP A 95 9.34 8.99 -1.17
C TRP A 95 8.93 10.41 -1.64
N MET A 96 9.10 11.44 -0.80
CA MET A 96 9.25 12.85 -1.21
C MET A 96 10.67 13.11 -1.69
#